data_AF-A0A2T4DAB7-F1
#
_entry.id   AF-A0A2T4DAB7-F1
#
_cell.length_a   1.000
_cell.length_b   1.000
_cell.length_c   1.000
_cell.angle_alpha   90.00
_cell.angle_beta   90.00
_cell.angle_gamma   90.00
#
_symmetry.space_group_name_H-M   'P 1'
#
loop_
_entity.id
_entity.type
_entity.pdbx_description
1 polymer ?
#
loop_
_entity_poly.entity_id
_entity_poly.type
_entity_poly.pdbx_seq_one_letter_code
_entity_poly.pdbx_strand_id
1 'polypeptide(L)'
;ASGTFPEISLTGALWVMGAIAVIYTVIGGIKAVIYTDTIQWIILLSGLIFIGIPMSYNAVGGMEAIKATLSPDMLSLTNISWQDIVYWVATIIPIWFVGMTLYQRIYASRDVKTAKRAWFIAGLFEWPIMAFMGIALGILARVAADQGMFAHLGTFGITDADPEQGLPMMLATVLPVGLLGLMMSAYFSAILSTADSCLMASSGNIVSDFIQKFSKK
;
A
#
# COMPACT_ATOMS: atom_id res chain seq x y z
N ALA A 1 11.92 -2.14 1.54
CA ALA A 1 13.32 -1.71 1.30
C ALA A 1 14.29 -2.85 1.59
N SER A 2 14.29 -3.41 2.80
CA SER A 2 15.14 -4.55 3.21
C SER A 2 14.99 -5.81 2.34
N GLY A 3 13.77 -6.14 1.88
CA GLY A 3 13.53 -7.33 1.05
C GLY A 3 13.86 -7.20 -0.44
N THR A 4 14.27 -6.02 -0.93
CA THR A 4 14.51 -5.77 -2.37
C THR A 4 15.85 -5.08 -2.64
N PHE A 5 16.33 -4.25 -1.69
CA PHE A 5 17.62 -3.55 -1.79
C PHE A 5 18.50 -3.95 -0.60
N PRO A 6 19.27 -5.05 -0.71
CA PRO A 6 20.12 -5.54 0.37
C PRO A 6 21.23 -4.57 0.78
N GLU A 7 21.56 -3.58 -0.06
CA GLU A 7 22.61 -2.59 0.20
C GLU A 7 22.19 -1.44 1.13
N ILE A 8 20.89 -1.26 1.41
CA ILE A 8 20.41 -0.14 2.22
C ILE A 8 19.87 -0.67 3.57
N SER A 9 20.51 -0.24 4.67
CA SER A 9 19.98 -0.51 6.02
C SER A 9 18.57 0.07 6.17
N LEU A 10 17.69 -0.60 6.92
CA LEU A 10 16.31 -0.15 7.16
C LEU A 10 16.27 1.30 7.66
N THR A 11 17.15 1.63 8.60
CA THR A 11 17.29 2.99 9.16
C THR A 11 17.74 3.99 8.10
N GLY A 12 18.69 3.62 7.23
CA GLY A 12 19.13 4.48 6.12
C GLY A 12 18.01 4.76 5.12
N ALA A 13 17.25 3.72 4.74
CA ALA A 13 16.09 3.87 3.86
C ALA A 13 15.03 4.79 4.48
N LEU A 14 14.77 4.66 5.79
CA LEU A 14 13.82 5.50 6.52
C LEU A 14 14.24 6.97 6.50
N TRP A 15 15.50 7.28 6.80
CA TRP A 15 16.00 8.66 6.76
C TRP A 15 15.90 9.28 5.37
N VAL A 16 16.27 8.53 4.32
CA VAL A 16 16.20 9.01 2.94
C VAL A 16 14.74 9.25 2.53
N MET A 17 13.85 8.29 2.77
CA MET A 17 12.43 8.43 2.44
C MET A 17 11.77 9.57 3.22
N GLY A 18 12.05 9.71 4.51
CA GLY A 18 11.52 10.79 5.35
C GLY A 18 12.02 12.17 4.92
N ALA A 19 13.30 12.30 4.56
CA ALA A 19 13.84 13.55 4.04
C ALA A 19 13.20 13.94 2.70
N ILE A 20 13.04 12.97 1.79
CA ILE A 20 12.34 13.18 0.52
C ILE A 20 10.91 13.65 0.78
N ALA A 21 10.15 12.91 1.60
CA ALA A 21 8.78 13.25 2.03
C ALA A 21 8.68 14.72 2.40
N VAL A 22 9.41 15.13 3.44
CA VAL A 22 9.36 16.49 3.97
C VAL A 22 9.69 17.54 2.91
N ILE A 23 10.76 17.32 2.12
CA ILE A 23 11.20 18.30 1.11
C ILE A 23 10.11 18.51 0.06
N TYR A 24 9.54 17.44 -0.51
CA TYR A 24 8.53 17.61 -1.56
C TYR A 24 7.17 18.06 -1.01
N THR A 25 6.78 17.67 0.21
CA THR A 25 5.57 18.20 0.86
C THR A 25 5.68 19.71 1.04
N VAL A 26 6.84 20.20 1.51
CA VAL A 26 7.08 21.62 1.77
C VAL A 26 7.10 22.43 0.48
N ILE A 27 7.74 21.93 -0.58
CA ILE A 27 7.88 22.65 -1.85
C ILE A 27 6.58 22.61 -2.67
N GLY A 28 5.93 21.44 -2.74
CA GLY A 28 4.81 21.21 -3.64
C GLY A 28 3.45 21.62 -3.08
N GLY A 29 3.27 21.55 -1.76
CA GLY A 29 1.98 21.70 -1.11
C GLY A 29 0.96 20.64 -1.54
N ILE A 30 -0.24 20.68 -0.96
CA ILE A 30 -1.26 19.62 -1.13
C ILE A 30 -1.67 19.39 -2.59
N LYS A 31 -1.65 20.43 -3.45
CA LYS A 31 -2.05 20.28 -4.86
C LYS A 31 -1.04 19.47 -5.65
N ALA A 32 0.26 19.75 -5.54
CA ALA A 32 1.27 19.02 -6.28
C ALA A 32 1.31 17.55 -5.86
N VAL A 33 1.21 17.30 -4.55
CA VAL A 33 1.15 15.96 -3.95
C VAL A 33 -0.02 15.16 -4.54
N ILE A 34 -1.23 15.73 -4.59
CA ILE A 34 -2.40 15.03 -5.16
C ILE A 34 -2.16 14.59 -6.62
N TYR A 35 -1.53 15.43 -7.45
CA TYR A 35 -1.27 15.08 -8.85
C TYR A 35 -0.22 13.96 -8.98
N THR A 36 0.88 14.05 -8.25
CA THR A 36 1.92 13.01 -8.28
C THR A 36 1.38 11.68 -7.77
N ASP A 37 0.62 11.70 -6.68
CA ASP A 37 0.01 10.53 -6.06
C ASP A 37 -0.96 9.85 -7.03
N THR A 38 -1.76 10.63 -7.75
CA THR A 38 -2.73 10.09 -8.70
C THR A 38 -2.03 9.32 -9.82
N ILE A 39 -0.96 9.88 -10.39
CA ILE A 39 -0.20 9.23 -11.47
C ILE A 39 0.46 7.95 -10.96
N GLN A 40 1.10 8.00 -9.80
CA GLN A 40 1.80 6.86 -9.20
C GLN A 40 0.85 5.74 -8.82
N TRP A 41 -0.31 6.09 -8.27
CA TRP A 41 -1.36 5.13 -7.95
C TRP A 41 -1.87 4.44 -9.22
N ILE A 42 -2.09 5.16 -10.32
CA ILE A 42 -2.47 4.57 -11.61
C ILE A 42 -1.39 3.61 -12.13
N ILE A 43 -0.12 4.02 -12.10
CA ILE A 43 1.01 3.19 -12.54
C ILE A 43 1.10 1.92 -11.69
N LEU A 44 0.99 2.05 -10.36
CA LEU A 44 1.07 0.91 -9.45
C LEU A 44 -0.11 -0.04 -9.67
N LEU A 45 -1.34 0.48 -9.69
CA LEU A 45 -2.56 -0.33 -9.83
C LEU A 45 -2.56 -1.07 -11.18
N SER A 46 -2.28 -0.36 -12.28
CA SER A 46 -2.22 -0.97 -13.61
C SER A 46 -1.07 -1.97 -13.73
N GLY A 47 0.11 -1.64 -13.21
CA GLY A 47 1.26 -2.54 -13.20
C GLY A 47 0.99 -3.83 -12.43
N LEU A 48 0.37 -3.74 -11.25
CA LEU A 48 0.03 -4.91 -10.44
C LEU A 48 -1.07 -5.77 -11.10
N ILE A 49 -2.14 -5.15 -11.61
CA ILE A 49 -3.27 -5.89 -12.19
C ILE A 49 -2.89 -6.53 -13.53
N PHE A 50 -2.27 -5.78 -14.43
CA PHE A 50 -2.03 -6.25 -15.80
C PHE A 50 -0.71 -7.00 -15.98
N ILE A 51 0.26 -6.81 -15.08
CA ILE A 51 1.59 -7.43 -15.22
C ILE A 51 1.95 -8.27 -14.00
N GLY A 52 1.84 -7.69 -12.80
CA GLY A 52 2.18 -8.35 -11.53
C GLY A 52 1.43 -9.66 -11.34
N ILE A 53 0.10 -9.65 -11.40
CA ILE A 53 -0.74 -10.84 -11.22
C ILE A 53 -0.48 -11.88 -12.32
N PRO A 54 -0.56 -11.58 -13.62
CA PRO A 54 -0.36 -12.60 -14.66
C PRO A 54 1.03 -13.23 -14.65
N MET A 55 2.08 -12.42 -14.49
CA MET A 55 3.44 -12.96 -14.44
C MET A 55 3.65 -13.81 -13.17
N SER A 56 3.12 -13.36 -12.03
CA SER A 56 3.21 -14.10 -10.76
C SER A 56 2.47 -15.42 -10.82
N TYR A 57 1.27 -15.41 -11.40
CA TYR A 57 0.45 -16.62 -11.59
C TYR A 57 1.16 -17.65 -12.49
N ASN A 58 1.78 -17.21 -13.58
CA ASN A 58 2.54 -18.09 -14.46
C ASN A 58 3.81 -18.63 -13.78
N ALA A 59 4.51 -17.80 -12.99
CA ALA A 59 5.74 -18.19 -12.31
C ALA A 59 5.51 -19.24 -11.22
N VAL A 60 4.36 -19.17 -10.53
CA VAL A 60 3.96 -20.13 -9.47
C VAL A 60 3.48 -21.48 -10.05
N GLY A 61 3.20 -21.56 -11.36
CA GLY A 61 2.66 -22.77 -12.00
C GLY A 61 1.13 -22.84 -12.01
N GLY A 62 0.44 -21.71 -11.80
CA GLY A 62 -1.00 -21.57 -11.96
C GLY A 62 -1.85 -22.23 -10.86
N MET A 63 -3.14 -22.41 -11.14
CA MET A 63 -4.14 -22.84 -10.16
C MET A 63 -3.89 -24.24 -9.58
N GLU A 64 -3.25 -25.13 -10.34
CA GLU A 64 -2.89 -26.47 -9.84
C GLU A 64 -1.86 -26.37 -8.72
N ALA A 65 -0.81 -25.58 -8.92
CA ALA A 65 0.21 -25.34 -7.91
C ALA A 65 -0.35 -24.64 -6.67
N ILE A 66 -1.26 -23.68 -6.85
CA ILE A 66 -1.94 -22.98 -5.74
C ILE A 66 -2.72 -23.98 -4.88
N LYS A 67 -3.54 -24.85 -5.50
CA LYS A 67 -4.34 -25.85 -4.78
C LYS A 67 -3.50 -26.96 -4.16
N ALA A 68 -2.36 -27.28 -4.76
CA ALA A 68 -1.43 -28.29 -4.22
C ALA A 68 -0.64 -27.77 -3.02
N THR A 69 -0.37 -26.45 -2.97
CA THR A 69 0.48 -25.84 -1.93
C THR A 69 -0.34 -25.30 -0.76
N LEU A 70 -1.52 -24.73 -1.02
CA LEU A 70 -2.35 -24.09 0.01
C LEU A 70 -3.47 -24.99 0.52
N SER A 71 -3.74 -24.89 1.83
CA SER A 71 -4.92 -25.49 2.43
C SER A 71 -6.20 -24.88 1.84
N PRO A 72 -7.26 -25.68 1.58
CA PRO A 72 -8.54 -25.19 1.05
C PRO A 72 -9.14 -24.05 1.87
N ASP A 73 -8.89 -24.03 3.18
CA ASP A 73 -9.38 -22.99 4.10
C ASP A 73 -8.81 -21.60 3.78
N MET A 74 -7.60 -21.48 3.24
CA MET A 74 -7.02 -20.18 2.84
C MET A 74 -7.66 -19.62 1.57
N LEU A 75 -8.29 -20.46 0.77
CA LEU A 75 -9.02 -20.05 -0.45
C LEU A 75 -10.50 -19.78 -0.16
N SER A 76 -10.97 -20.10 1.05
CA SER A 76 -12.34 -19.88 1.45
C SER A 76 -12.55 -18.45 1.95
N LEU A 77 -13.51 -17.74 1.33
CA LEU A 77 -13.94 -16.42 1.79
C LEU A 77 -14.69 -16.46 3.14
N THR A 78 -15.08 -17.65 3.60
CA THR A 78 -15.80 -17.82 4.87
C THR A 78 -14.88 -18.22 6.03
N ASN A 79 -13.58 -18.38 5.79
CA ASN A 79 -12.61 -18.71 6.83
C ASN A 79 -12.17 -17.45 7.61
N ILE A 80 -13.13 -16.80 8.25
CA ILE A 80 -12.93 -15.57 9.02
C ILE A 80 -13.46 -15.82 10.43
N SER A 81 -12.62 -15.63 11.44
CA SER A 81 -13.07 -15.76 12.83
C SER A 81 -13.90 -14.53 13.24
N TRP A 82 -14.79 -14.72 14.21
CA TRP A 82 -15.53 -13.57 14.77
C TRP A 82 -14.57 -12.53 15.36
N GLN A 83 -13.45 -12.95 15.94
CA GLN A 83 -12.41 -12.05 16.42
C GLN A 83 -11.84 -11.19 15.30
N ASP A 84 -11.55 -11.76 14.13
CA ASP A 84 -11.02 -11.01 12.98
C ASP A 84 -12.00 -9.93 12.52
N ILE A 85 -13.29 -10.25 12.46
CA ILE A 85 -14.33 -9.26 12.13
C ILE A 85 -14.33 -8.13 13.15
N VAL A 86 -14.27 -8.45 14.45
CA VAL A 86 -14.22 -7.43 15.51
C VAL A 86 -12.96 -6.58 15.37
N TYR A 87 -11.80 -7.18 15.10
CA TYR A 87 -10.55 -6.44 14.87
C TYR A 87 -10.65 -5.52 13.66
N TRP A 88 -11.17 -5.98 12.53
CA TRP A 88 -11.35 -5.17 11.33
C TRP A 88 -12.33 -4.03 11.56
N VAL A 89 -13.47 -4.30 12.20
CA VAL A 89 -14.45 -3.26 12.57
C VAL A 89 -13.82 -2.21 13.48
N ALA A 90 -13.10 -2.64 14.51
CA ALA A 90 -12.46 -1.74 15.48
C ALA A 90 -11.31 -0.91 14.88
N THR A 91 -10.63 -1.42 13.84
CA THR A 91 -9.49 -0.73 13.22
C THR A 91 -9.89 0.10 12.00
N ILE A 92 -10.80 -0.38 11.16
CA ILE A 92 -11.17 0.27 9.90
C ILE A 92 -12.23 1.35 10.14
N ILE A 93 -13.29 1.07 10.90
CA ILE A 93 -14.42 2.00 11.03
C ILE A 93 -14.00 3.36 11.62
N PRO A 94 -13.23 3.43 12.73
CA PRO A 94 -12.90 4.72 13.34
C PRO A 94 -12.10 5.66 12.41
N ILE A 95 -11.29 5.12 11.50
CA ILE A 95 -10.49 5.91 10.55
C ILE A 95 -11.41 6.79 9.70
N TRP A 96 -12.57 6.28 9.29
CA TRP A 96 -13.53 7.02 8.45
C TRP A 96 -14.24 8.17 9.18
N PHE A 97 -14.33 8.13 10.51
CA PHE A 97 -15.01 9.15 11.32
C PHE A 97 -14.06 10.15 11.97
N VAL A 98 -12.81 9.76 12.22
CA VAL A 98 -11.84 10.57 12.98
C VAL A 98 -10.62 10.95 12.14
N GLY A 99 -10.39 10.27 11.01
CA GLY A 99 -9.24 10.48 10.15
C GLY A 99 -9.22 11.86 9.50
N MET A 100 -8.47 12.80 10.08
CA MET A 100 -8.28 14.16 9.56
C MET A 100 -7.83 14.17 8.09
N THR A 101 -7.01 13.20 7.69
CA THR A 101 -6.53 13.03 6.31
C THR A 101 -7.66 12.84 5.29
N LEU A 102 -8.77 12.21 5.69
CA LEU A 102 -9.96 12.03 4.85
C LEU A 102 -10.78 13.32 4.78
N TYR A 103 -10.99 13.99 5.92
CA TYR A 103 -11.70 15.26 5.98
C TYR A 103 -11.03 16.34 5.14
N GLN A 104 -9.69 16.40 5.16
CA GLN A 104 -8.93 17.31 4.30
C GLN A 104 -9.27 17.14 2.82
N ARG A 105 -9.45 15.89 2.36
CA ARG A 105 -9.84 15.59 0.97
C ARG A 105 -11.29 15.96 0.67
N ILE A 106 -12.19 15.84 1.66
CA ILE A 106 -13.58 16.31 1.54
C ILE A 106 -13.60 17.83 1.40
N TYR A 107 -12.88 18.57 2.26
CA TYR A 107 -12.83 20.03 2.21
C TYR A 107 -12.08 20.59 0.99
N ALA A 108 -11.16 19.81 0.41
CA ALA A 108 -10.51 20.16 -0.85
C ALA A 108 -11.44 19.99 -2.08
N SER A 109 -12.57 19.32 -1.94
CA SER A 109 -13.53 19.12 -3.04
C SER A 109 -14.30 20.42 -3.33
N ARG A 110 -14.56 20.67 -4.63
CA ARG A 110 -15.23 21.90 -5.10
C ARG A 110 -16.65 22.05 -4.55
N ASP A 111 -17.37 20.95 -4.40
CA ASP A 111 -18.76 20.92 -3.98
C ASP A 111 -19.13 19.54 -3.41
N VAL A 112 -20.25 19.48 -2.69
CA VAL A 112 -20.74 18.26 -2.02
C VAL A 112 -21.02 17.12 -3.00
N LYS A 113 -21.49 17.44 -4.22
CA LYS A 113 -21.78 16.41 -5.24
C LYS A 113 -20.49 15.79 -5.76
N THR A 114 -19.45 16.60 -5.97
CA THR A 114 -18.10 16.15 -6.33
C THR A 114 -17.50 15.30 -5.22
N ALA A 115 -17.61 15.72 -3.96
CA ALA A 115 -17.13 14.93 -2.81
C ALA A 115 -17.82 13.56 -2.75
N LYS A 116 -19.16 13.51 -2.84
CA LYS A 116 -19.92 12.24 -2.83
C LYS A 116 -19.52 11.31 -3.99
N ARG A 117 -19.31 11.86 -5.18
CA ARG A 117 -18.86 11.08 -6.35
C ARG A 117 -17.45 10.55 -6.17
N ALA A 118 -16.52 11.39 -5.70
CA ALA A 118 -15.14 10.98 -5.44
C ALA A 118 -15.08 9.83 -4.44
N TRP A 119 -15.87 9.91 -3.37
CA TRP A 119 -15.97 8.87 -2.36
C TRP A 119 -16.59 7.57 -2.87
N PHE A 120 -17.63 7.65 -3.69
CA PHE A 120 -18.21 6.46 -4.32
C PHE A 120 -17.19 5.77 -5.24
N ILE A 121 -16.44 6.55 -6.03
CA ILE A 121 -15.39 6.02 -6.91
C ILE A 121 -14.26 5.40 -6.08
N ALA A 122 -13.81 6.07 -5.03
CA ALA A 122 -12.79 5.54 -4.12
C ALA A 122 -13.23 4.20 -3.51
N GLY A 123 -14.47 4.12 -3.02
CA GLY A 123 -15.04 2.89 -2.48
C GLY A 123 -15.10 1.75 -3.51
N LEU A 124 -15.44 2.04 -4.77
CA LEU A 124 -15.46 1.04 -5.85
C LEU A 124 -14.06 0.50 -6.19
N PHE A 125 -13.05 1.35 -6.14
CA PHE A 125 -11.66 0.93 -6.34
C PHE A 125 -11.12 0.16 -5.13
N GLU A 126 -11.48 0.56 -3.91
CA GLU A 126 -11.06 -0.11 -2.70
C GLU A 126 -11.70 -1.50 -2.58
N TRP A 127 -13.02 -1.56 -2.75
CA TRP A 127 -13.80 -2.77 -2.84
C TRP A 127 -14.64 -2.79 -4.12
N PRO A 128 -14.39 -3.71 -5.06
CA PRO A 128 -13.62 -4.94 -4.91
C PRO A 128 -12.16 -4.88 -5.39
N ILE A 129 -11.77 -3.88 -6.19
CA ILE A 129 -10.57 -4.00 -7.05
C ILE A 129 -9.28 -4.18 -6.23
N MET A 130 -8.98 -3.26 -5.31
CA MET A 130 -7.74 -3.31 -4.53
C MET A 130 -7.76 -4.47 -3.53
N ALA A 131 -8.91 -4.78 -2.92
CA ALA A 131 -9.04 -5.91 -2.00
C ALA A 131 -8.71 -7.25 -2.67
N PHE A 132 -9.35 -7.57 -3.80
CA PHE A 132 -9.07 -8.83 -4.51
C PHE A 132 -7.68 -8.86 -5.14
N MET A 133 -7.16 -7.71 -5.59
CA MET A 133 -5.78 -7.59 -6.07
C MET A 133 -4.79 -7.93 -4.96
N GLY A 134 -4.95 -7.36 -3.77
CA GLY A 134 -4.10 -7.63 -2.61
C GLY A 134 -4.15 -9.09 -2.18
N ILE A 135 -5.35 -9.68 -2.10
CA ILE A 135 -5.54 -11.10 -1.78
C ILE A 135 -4.85 -11.99 -2.82
N ALA A 136 -5.05 -11.71 -4.12
CA ALA A 136 -4.44 -12.50 -5.19
C ALA A 136 -2.91 -12.47 -5.13
N LEU A 137 -2.32 -11.28 -4.98
CA LEU A 137 -0.87 -11.13 -4.85
C LEU A 137 -0.33 -11.77 -3.57
N GLY A 138 -1.06 -11.67 -2.46
CA GLY A 138 -0.69 -12.31 -1.18
C GLY A 138 -0.68 -13.83 -1.27
N ILE A 139 -1.71 -14.43 -1.89
CA ILE A 139 -1.78 -15.87 -2.17
C ILE A 139 -0.61 -16.29 -3.05
N LEU A 140 -0.33 -15.56 -4.12
CA LEU A 140 0.77 -15.88 -5.03
C LEU A 140 2.14 -15.77 -4.35
N ALA A 141 2.36 -14.73 -3.54
CA ALA A 141 3.57 -14.57 -2.76
C ALA A 141 3.75 -15.67 -1.72
N ARG A 142 2.66 -16.11 -1.07
CA ARG A 142 2.67 -17.22 -0.12
C ARG A 142 3.09 -18.52 -0.80
N VAL A 143 2.48 -18.86 -1.93
CA VAL A 143 2.83 -20.09 -2.68
C VAL A 143 4.27 -20.03 -3.16
N ALA A 144 4.71 -18.89 -3.72
CA ALA A 144 6.09 -18.72 -4.16
C ALA A 144 7.09 -18.90 -3.01
N ALA A 145 6.74 -18.44 -1.81
CA ALA A 145 7.57 -18.61 -0.63
C ALA A 145 7.60 -20.07 -0.14
N ASP A 146 6.46 -20.77 -0.14
CA ASP A 146 6.37 -22.19 0.25
C ASP A 146 7.10 -23.09 -0.78
N GLN A 147 7.15 -22.69 -2.05
CA GLN A 147 7.92 -23.33 -3.12
C GLN A 147 9.42 -22.99 -3.08
N GLY A 148 9.86 -22.10 -2.18
CA GLY A 148 11.26 -21.70 -2.05
C GLY A 148 11.77 -20.79 -3.18
N MET A 149 10.87 -20.14 -3.94
CA MET A 149 11.26 -19.26 -5.05
C MET A 149 12.13 -18.07 -4.57
N PHE A 150 12.02 -17.66 -3.31
CA PHE A 150 12.79 -16.55 -2.73
C PHE A 150 14.19 -16.93 -2.23
N ALA A 151 14.62 -18.18 -2.37
CA ALA A 151 15.94 -18.63 -1.91
C ALA A 151 17.11 -17.82 -2.51
N HIS A 152 16.96 -17.33 -3.75
CA HIS A 152 17.96 -16.49 -4.41
C HIS A 152 18.10 -15.07 -3.79
N LEU A 153 17.11 -14.62 -3.02
CA LEU A 153 17.12 -13.35 -2.29
C LEU A 153 17.74 -13.48 -0.89
N GLY A 154 18.22 -14.68 -0.51
CA GLY A 154 18.82 -14.95 0.79
C GLY A 154 17.82 -15.22 1.92
N THR A 155 16.51 -15.27 1.62
CA THR A 155 15.46 -15.65 2.57
C THR A 155 15.16 -17.14 2.45
N PHE A 156 15.62 -17.93 3.44
CA PHE A 156 15.36 -19.36 3.50
C PHE A 156 14.01 -19.63 4.18
N GLY A 157 12.94 -19.48 3.41
CA GLY A 157 11.59 -19.88 3.82
C GLY A 157 10.81 -18.82 4.61
N ILE A 158 9.51 -19.10 4.73
CA ILE A 158 8.46 -18.22 5.28
C ILE A 158 8.62 -17.91 6.76
N THR A 159 9.31 -18.77 7.51
CA THR A 159 9.29 -18.74 8.98
C THR A 159 9.97 -17.52 9.61
N ASP A 160 10.83 -16.82 8.86
CA ASP A 160 11.53 -15.61 9.34
C ASP A 160 11.24 -14.35 8.50
N ALA A 161 10.41 -14.46 7.45
CA ALA A 161 10.12 -13.33 6.57
C ALA A 161 8.87 -12.57 7.04
N ASP A 162 9.01 -11.25 7.18
CA ASP A 162 7.90 -10.34 7.45
C ASP A 162 6.85 -10.45 6.32
N PRO A 163 5.57 -10.76 6.62
CA PRO A 163 4.50 -10.85 5.62
C PRO A 163 4.40 -9.62 4.71
N GLU A 164 4.74 -8.43 5.21
CA GLU A 164 4.75 -7.17 4.45
C GLU A 164 5.80 -7.16 3.32
N GLN A 165 6.82 -8.01 3.40
CA GLN A 165 7.84 -8.16 2.36
C GLN A 165 7.41 -9.10 1.23
N GLY A 166 6.31 -9.84 1.39
CA GLY A 166 5.86 -10.84 0.41
C GLY A 166 5.66 -10.26 -0.99
N LEU A 167 4.98 -9.11 -1.09
CA LEU A 167 4.75 -8.44 -2.36
C LEU A 167 6.08 -7.95 -3.00
N PRO A 168 6.93 -7.16 -2.31
CA PRO A 168 8.23 -6.76 -2.85
C PRO A 168 9.11 -7.92 -3.33
N MET A 169 9.17 -9.02 -2.58
CA MET A 169 9.96 -10.20 -2.95
C MET A 169 9.38 -10.91 -4.17
N MET A 170 8.05 -11.02 -4.26
CA MET A 170 7.37 -11.61 -5.41
C MET A 170 7.66 -10.83 -6.69
N LEU A 171 7.51 -9.51 -6.63
CA LEU A 171 7.80 -8.64 -7.78
C LEU A 171 9.28 -8.70 -8.17
N ALA A 172 10.21 -8.73 -7.20
CA ALA A 172 11.64 -8.83 -7.47
C ALA A 172 12.04 -10.14 -8.17
N THR A 173 11.32 -11.22 -7.86
CA THR A 173 11.57 -12.55 -8.45
C THR A 173 11.04 -12.65 -9.88
N VAL A 174 9.91 -12.01 -10.16
CA VAL A 174 9.12 -12.25 -11.37
C VAL A 174 9.33 -11.17 -12.44
N LEU A 175 9.61 -9.93 -12.05
CA LEU A 175 9.66 -8.81 -12.99
C LEU A 175 11.08 -8.54 -13.51
N PRO A 176 11.22 -8.13 -14.79
CA PRO A 176 12.50 -7.67 -15.32
C PRO A 176 12.92 -6.34 -14.66
N VAL A 177 14.23 -6.11 -14.57
CA VAL A 177 14.85 -4.99 -13.81
C VAL A 177 14.21 -3.61 -14.07
N GLY A 178 13.84 -3.30 -15.31
CA GLY A 178 13.23 -2.00 -15.64
C GLY A 178 11.81 -1.86 -15.09
N LEU A 179 11.00 -2.90 -15.22
CA LEU A 179 9.62 -2.90 -14.73
C LEU A 179 9.57 -3.02 -13.21
N LEU A 180 10.47 -3.81 -12.63
CA LEU A 180 10.68 -3.87 -11.18
C LEU A 180 10.99 -2.48 -10.62
N GLY A 181 11.93 -1.75 -11.21
CA GLY A 181 12.27 -0.40 -10.79
C GLY A 181 11.08 0.56 -10.84
N LEU A 182 10.30 0.52 -11.91
CA LEU A 182 9.08 1.33 -12.05
C LEU A 182 8.04 1.00 -10.98
N MET A 183 7.76 -0.29 -10.77
CA MET A 183 6.74 -0.73 -9.82
C MET A 183 7.17 -0.49 -8.37
N MET A 184 8.44 -0.74 -8.03
CA MET A 184 8.98 -0.44 -6.70
C MET A 184 8.97 1.06 -6.43
N SER A 185 9.30 1.89 -7.42
CA SER A 185 9.21 3.35 -7.28
C SER A 185 7.78 3.81 -7.00
N ALA A 186 6.80 3.28 -7.74
CA ALA A 186 5.39 3.59 -7.52
C ALA A 186 4.89 3.08 -6.15
N TYR A 187 5.34 1.90 -5.72
CA TYR A 187 5.03 1.33 -4.41
C TYR A 187 5.57 2.20 -3.25
N PHE A 188 6.86 2.57 -3.27
CA PHE A 188 7.41 3.47 -2.24
C PHE A 188 6.75 4.84 -2.27
N SER A 189 6.42 5.34 -3.46
CA SER A 189 5.75 6.63 -3.55
C SER A 189 4.32 6.60 -3.02
N ALA A 190 3.60 5.48 -3.13
CA ALA A 190 2.29 5.32 -2.47
C ALA A 190 2.40 5.36 -0.93
N ILE A 191 3.47 4.79 -0.37
CA ILE A 191 3.77 4.87 1.07
C ILE A 191 4.06 6.34 1.45
N LEU A 192 4.89 7.03 0.67
CA LEU A 192 5.23 8.44 0.87
C LEU A 192 3.99 9.35 0.79
N SER A 193 3.08 9.14 -0.16
CA SER A 193 1.79 9.84 -0.28
C SER A 193 0.96 9.80 1.02
N THR A 194 0.95 8.62 1.67
CA THR A 194 0.24 8.44 2.94
C THR A 194 0.95 9.18 4.07
N ALA A 195 2.28 9.06 4.14
CA ALA A 195 3.10 9.76 5.13
C ALA A 195 2.93 11.29 5.03
N ASP A 196 2.90 11.83 3.82
CA ASP A 196 2.66 13.24 3.53
C ASP A 196 1.30 13.73 3.98
N SER A 197 0.26 12.96 3.69
CA SER A 197 -1.10 13.29 4.11
C SER A 197 -1.19 13.35 5.64
N CYS A 198 -0.57 12.38 6.32
CA CYS A 198 -0.49 12.36 7.78
C CYS A 198 0.33 13.54 8.32
N LEU A 199 1.48 13.86 7.71
CA LEU A 199 2.33 14.97 8.10
C LEU A 199 1.60 16.32 7.98
N MET A 200 0.90 16.55 6.86
CA MET A 200 0.08 17.74 6.67
C MET A 200 -1.09 17.83 7.64
N ALA A 201 -1.75 16.71 7.93
CA ALA A 201 -2.82 16.66 8.93
C ALA A 201 -2.32 16.99 10.35
N SER A 202 -1.24 16.35 10.79
CA SER A 202 -0.64 16.63 12.10
C SER A 202 -0.14 18.06 12.21
N SER A 203 0.57 18.57 11.19
CA SER A 203 1.06 19.95 11.17
C SER A 203 -0.10 20.95 11.15
N GLY A 204 -1.16 20.67 10.38
CA GLY A 204 -2.36 21.50 10.31
C GLY A 204 -3.01 21.65 11.68
N ASN A 205 -3.21 20.53 12.39
CA ASN A 205 -3.82 20.51 13.72
C ASN A 205 -2.98 21.28 14.75
N ILE A 206 -1.65 21.12 14.73
CA ILE A 206 -0.77 21.89 15.62
C ILE A 206 -0.91 23.40 15.37
N VAL A 207 -0.95 23.81 14.09
CA VAL A 207 -1.05 25.22 13.73
C VAL A 207 -2.44 25.80 14.06
N SER A 208 -3.52 25.14 13.67
CA SER A 208 -4.88 25.65 13.88
C SER A 208 -5.32 25.57 15.34
N ASP A 209 -5.09 24.43 15.99
CA ASP A 209 -5.74 24.11 17.26
C ASP A 209 -4.90 24.56 18.45
N PHE A 210 -3.58 24.61 18.29
CA PHE A 210 -2.67 25.12 19.31
C PHE A 210 -2.20 26.53 18.96
N ILE A 211 -1.40 26.70 17.91
CA ILE A 211 -0.71 27.97 17.68
C ILE A 211 -1.70 29.12 17.45
N GLN A 212 -2.62 29.01 16.49
CA GLN A 212 -3.55 30.10 16.17
C GLN A 212 -4.56 30.35 17.29
N LYS A 213 -4.99 29.29 17.98
CA LYS A 213 -5.97 29.40 19.08
C LYS A 213 -5.36 30.01 20.34
N PHE A 214 -4.10 29.71 20.66
CA PHE A 214 -3.40 30.29 21.81
C PHE A 214 -2.65 31.59 21.48
N SER A 215 -2.33 31.86 20.22
CA SER A 215 -1.69 33.10 19.76
C SER A 215 -2.69 34.22 19.42
N LYS A 216 -3.97 33.92 19.17
CA LYS A 216 -5.02 34.94 19.17
C LYS A 216 -5.39 35.29 20.61
N LYS A 217 -4.49 36.01 21.27
CA LYS A 217 -4.77 36.85 22.44
C LYS A 217 -4.54 38.30 22.04
#